data_AF-A0A0A8L1D7-F1
#
_entry.id   AF-A0A0A8L1D7-F1
#
_cell.length_a   1.000
_cell.length_b   1.000
_cell.length_c   1.000
_cell.angle_alpha   90.00
_cell.angle_beta   90.00
_cell.angle_gamma   90.00
#
_symmetry.space_group_name_H-M   'P 1'
#
loop_
_entity.id
_entity.type
_entity.pdbx_description
1 polymer ?
#
loop_
_entity_poly.entity_id
_entity_poly.type
_entity_poly.pdbx_seq_one_letter_code
_entity_poly.pdbx_strand_id
1 'polypeptide(L)'
;MFKGLIAILTNIQSNKVKEEQEYEAMRKKNPGVGNAKTTEEEWSETISKDSYTSMAMHQGLLEYYTVASGLPSKRDAELALLRKVANPPKMKKRENGTD
;
A
#
# COMPACT_ATOMS: atom_id res chain seq x y z
N MET A 1 -38.23 9.11 -28.23
CA MET A 1 -36.99 9.71 -27.69
C MET A 1 -36.61 9.18 -26.30
N PHE A 2 -37.53 9.03 -25.34
CA PHE A 2 -37.20 8.61 -23.95
C PHE A 2 -36.60 7.20 -23.78
N LYS A 3 -37.00 6.21 -24.58
CA LYS A 3 -36.47 4.83 -24.49
C LYS A 3 -34.96 4.73 -24.75
N GLY A 4 -34.43 5.56 -25.66
CA GLY A 4 -33.00 5.60 -25.95
C GLY A 4 -32.19 6.17 -24.79
N LEU A 5 -32.70 7.22 -24.13
CA LEU A 5 -32.05 7.83 -22.97
C LEU A 5 -32.02 6.86 -21.77
N ILE A 6 -33.10 6.13 -21.52
CA ILE A 6 -33.16 5.12 -20.46
C ILE A 6 -32.14 4.00 -20.73
N ALA A 7 -32.05 3.50 -21.97
CA ALA A 7 -31.09 2.46 -22.33
C ALA A 7 -29.63 2.93 -22.12
N ILE A 8 -29.31 4.18 -22.47
CA ILE A 8 -27.99 4.78 -22.23
C ILE A 8 -27.70 4.85 -20.73
N LEU A 9 -28.63 5.35 -19.93
CA LEU A 9 -28.46 5.46 -18.47
C LEU A 9 -28.28 4.09 -17.81
N THR A 10 -29.06 3.07 -18.20
CA THR A 10 -28.93 1.71 -17.68
C THR A 10 -27.58 1.09 -18.06
N ASN A 11 -27.11 1.33 -19.29
CA ASN A 11 -25.80 0.85 -19.73
C ASN A 11 -24.66 1.51 -18.93
N ILE A 12 -24.75 2.82 -18.70
CA ILE A 12 -23.78 3.56 -17.87
C ILE A 12 -23.74 2.98 -16.44
N GLN A 13 -24.89 2.73 -15.82
CA GLN A 13 -24.95 2.14 -14.48
C GLN A 13 -24.38 0.71 -14.46
N SER A 14 -24.68 -0.10 -15.48
CA SER A 14 -24.12 -1.45 -15.59
C SER A 14 -22.60 -1.46 -15.75
N ASN A 15 -22.04 -0.52 -16.52
CA ASN A 15 -20.59 -0.43 -16.70
C ASN A 15 -19.89 -0.02 -15.41
N LYS A 16 -20.45 0.91 -14.63
CA LYS A 16 -19.91 1.30 -13.32
C LYS A 16 -19.83 0.12 -12.35
N VAL A 17 -20.89 -0.70 -12.29
CA VAL A 17 -20.90 -1.88 -11.41
C VAL A 17 -19.84 -2.90 -11.83
N LYS A 18 -19.63 -3.11 -13.14
CA LYS A 18 -18.57 -3.98 -13.64
C LYS A 18 -17.18 -3.46 -13.27
N GLU A 19 -16.96 -2.16 -13.43
CA GLU A 19 -15.71 -1.50 -13.07
C GLU A 19 -15.39 -1.66 -11.57
N GLU A 20 -16.39 -1.48 -10.70
CA GLU A 20 -16.24 -1.70 -9.25
C GLU A 20 -15.90 -3.17 -8.92
N GLN A 21 -16.53 -4.14 -9.59
CA GLN A 21 -16.25 -5.56 -9.40
C GLN A 21 -14.83 -5.93 -9.85
N GLU A 22 -14.40 -5.42 -11.00
CA GLU A 22 -13.04 -5.61 -11.51
C GLU A 22 -12.01 -5.00 -10.58
N TYR A 23 -12.28 -3.80 -10.05
CA TYR A 23 -11.44 -3.14 -9.06
C TYR A 23 -11.29 -3.97 -7.78
N GLU A 24 -12.38 -4.47 -7.20
CA GLU A 24 -12.33 -5.32 -6.01
C GLU A 24 -11.57 -6.63 -6.26
N ALA A 25 -11.73 -7.22 -7.45
CA ALA A 25 -10.96 -8.39 -7.85
C ALA A 25 -9.46 -8.10 -7.96
N MET A 26 -9.06 -6.94 -8.50
CA MET A 26 -7.67 -6.51 -8.54
C MET A 26 -7.11 -6.22 -7.15
N ARG A 27 -7.86 -5.49 -6.32
CA ARG A 27 -7.45 -5.15 -4.95
C ARG A 27 -7.22 -6.38 -4.07
N LYS A 28 -8.02 -7.43 -4.27
CA LYS A 28 -7.84 -8.71 -3.56
C LYS A 28 -6.58 -9.45 -3.99
N LYS A 29 -6.20 -9.39 -5.26
CA LYS A 29 -5.01 -10.06 -5.80
C LYS A 29 -3.73 -9.30 -5.48
N ASN A 30 -3.79 -7.98 -5.60
CA ASN A 30 -2.65 -7.07 -5.48
C ASN A 30 -2.90 -6.15 -4.28
N PRO A 31 -2.39 -6.50 -3.08
CA PRO A 31 -2.47 -5.60 -1.93
C PRO A 31 -1.73 -4.29 -2.27
N GLY A 32 -2.28 -3.15 -1.82
CA GLY A 32 -1.72 -1.82 -2.09
C GLY A 32 -2.31 -1.08 -3.29
N VAL A 33 -3.26 -1.67 -4.02
CA VAL A 33 -4.01 -0.96 -5.07
C VAL A 33 -4.94 0.08 -4.44
N GLY A 34 -4.60 1.36 -4.60
CA GLY A 34 -5.40 2.50 -4.16
C GLY A 34 -6.53 2.88 -5.11
N ASN A 35 -7.42 3.75 -4.65
CA ASN A 35 -8.45 4.43 -5.45
C ASN A 35 -8.54 5.92 -5.04
N ALA A 36 -9.47 6.66 -5.63
CA ALA A 36 -9.66 8.09 -5.33
C ALA A 36 -10.02 8.41 -3.87
N LYS A 37 -10.43 7.41 -3.08
CA LYS A 37 -10.76 7.55 -1.65
C LYS A 37 -9.64 7.08 -0.73
N THR A 38 -8.53 6.58 -1.27
CA THR A 38 -7.39 6.14 -0.47
C THR A 38 -6.82 7.32 0.32
N THR A 39 -6.74 7.13 1.64
CA THR A 39 -6.21 8.14 2.55
C THR A 39 -4.69 8.24 2.43
N GLU A 40 -4.13 9.38 2.84
CA GLU A 40 -2.69 9.55 2.93
C GLU A 40 -2.09 8.51 3.89
N GLU A 41 -2.79 8.19 4.99
CA GLU A 41 -2.34 7.16 5.94
C GLU A 41 -2.25 5.78 5.28
N GLU A 42 -3.32 5.31 4.63
CA GLU A 42 -3.35 4.00 3.95
C GLU A 42 -2.26 3.90 2.88
N TRP A 43 -2.07 4.97 2.10
CA TRP A 43 -1.04 5.01 1.07
C TRP A 43 0.37 4.96 1.69
N SER A 44 0.63 5.76 2.72
CA SER A 44 1.93 5.79 3.41
C SER A 44 2.27 4.45 4.08
N GLU A 45 1.26 3.76 4.64
CA GLU A 45 1.41 2.42 5.21
C GLU A 45 1.78 1.40 4.13
N THR A 46 1.16 1.49 2.95
CA THR A 46 1.48 0.62 1.81
C THR A 46 2.93 0.80 1.39
N ILE A 47 3.36 2.06 1.18
CA ILE A 47 4.75 2.38 0.81
C ILE A 47 5.75 1.88 1.86
N SER A 48 5.44 2.03 3.14
CA SER A 48 6.29 1.56 4.22
C SER A 48 6.44 0.04 4.20
N LYS A 49 5.33 -0.69 4.05
CA LYS A 49 5.31 -2.16 3.97
C LYS A 49 6.11 -2.65 2.76
N ASP A 50 5.93 -2.05 1.60
CA ASP A 50 6.65 -2.41 0.38
C ASP A 50 8.15 -2.19 0.55
N SER A 51 8.54 -1.02 1.09
CA SER A 51 9.94 -0.69 1.33
C SER A 51 10.62 -1.69 2.27
N TYR A 52 9.99 -2.01 3.42
CA TYR A 52 10.53 -2.98 4.37
C TYR A 52 10.58 -4.39 3.78
N THR A 53 9.58 -4.78 3.00
CA THR A 53 9.54 -6.09 2.33
C THR A 53 10.66 -6.21 1.30
N SER A 54 10.86 -5.20 0.45
CA SER A 54 11.97 -5.17 -0.50
C SER A 54 13.32 -5.27 0.18
N MET A 55 13.54 -4.54 1.28
CA MET A 55 14.79 -4.62 2.05
C MET A 55 15.01 -6.00 2.67
N ALA A 56 13.95 -6.68 3.12
CA ALA A 56 14.06 -8.02 3.72
C ALA A 56 14.31 -9.11 2.67
N MET A 57 13.69 -9.00 1.49
CA MET A 57 13.71 -10.04 0.45
C MET A 57 14.95 -9.98 -0.44
N HIS A 58 15.53 -8.79 -0.66
CA HIS A 58 16.71 -8.64 -1.50
C HIS A 58 18.01 -8.79 -0.71
N GLN A 59 18.78 -9.85 -0.99
CA GLN A 59 20.00 -10.19 -0.24
C GLN A 59 21.01 -9.04 -0.10
N GLY A 60 21.27 -8.30 -1.18
CA GLY A 60 22.21 -7.16 -1.14
C GLY A 60 21.71 -6.01 -0.26
N LEU A 61 20.40 -5.73 -0.26
CA LEU A 61 19.81 -4.72 0.62
C LEU A 61 19.77 -5.19 2.07
N LEU A 62 19.45 -6.46 2.30
CA LEU A 62 19.45 -7.06 3.63
C LEU A 62 20.86 -7.03 4.24
N GLU A 63 21.88 -7.35 3.46
CA GLU A 63 23.30 -7.25 3.84
C GLU A 63 23.68 -5.84 4.23
N TYR A 64 23.38 -4.88 3.35
CA TYR A 64 23.63 -3.47 3.60
C TYR A 64 22.94 -3.00 4.90
N TYR A 65 21.66 -3.33 5.06
CA TYR A 65 20.88 -2.97 6.25
C TYR A 65 21.41 -3.64 7.52
N THR A 66 21.87 -4.90 7.44
CA THR A 66 22.45 -5.62 8.58
C THR A 66 23.71 -4.91 9.09
N VAL A 67 24.62 -4.58 8.17
CA VAL A 67 25.87 -3.88 8.50
C VAL A 67 25.59 -2.46 9.01
N ALA A 68 24.73 -1.71 8.32
CA ALA A 68 24.40 -0.33 8.68
C ALA A 68 23.67 -0.22 10.03
N SER A 69 22.83 -1.20 10.37
CA SER A 69 22.07 -1.22 11.63
C SER A 69 22.85 -1.81 12.81
N GLY A 70 24.06 -2.34 12.57
CA GLY A 70 24.86 -3.02 13.60
C GLY A 70 24.21 -4.28 14.16
N LEU A 71 23.33 -4.93 13.38
CA LEU A 71 22.66 -6.15 13.83
C LEU A 71 23.61 -7.35 13.72
N PRO A 72 23.56 -8.30 14.67
CA PRO A 72 24.54 -9.37 14.76
C PRO A 72 24.41 -10.41 13.65
N SER A 73 23.24 -10.52 13.00
CA SER A 73 23.03 -11.45 11.89
C SER A 73 22.02 -10.92 10.87
N LYS A 74 22.11 -11.43 9.63
CA LYS A 74 21.11 -11.16 8.57
C LYS A 74 19.72 -11.63 8.97
N ARG A 75 19.64 -12.71 9.75
CA ARG A 75 18.38 -13.28 10.26
C ARG A 75 17.68 -12.30 11.22
N ASP A 76 18.44 -11.66 12.10
CA ASP A 76 17.92 -10.66 13.03
C ASP A 76 17.47 -9.39 12.30
N ALA A 77 18.22 -8.99 11.27
CA ALA A 77 17.86 -7.90 10.37
C ALA A 77 16.56 -8.17 9.61
N GLU A 78 16.42 -9.36 9.04
CA GLU A 78 15.22 -9.81 8.35
C GLU A 78 14.01 -9.79 9.31
N LEU A 79 14.14 -10.37 10.51
CA LEU A 79 13.10 -10.38 11.53
C LEU A 79 12.72 -8.96 11.98
N ALA A 80 13.68 -8.06 12.14
CA ALA A 80 13.44 -6.68 12.51
C ALA A 80 12.64 -5.93 11.42
N LEU A 81 12.95 -6.17 10.14
CA LEU A 81 12.22 -5.60 9.01
C LEU A 81 10.81 -6.17 8.90
N LEU A 82 10.64 -7.49 9.03
CA LEU A 82 9.32 -8.15 8.99
C LEU A 82 8.41 -7.68 10.14
N ARG A 83 8.96 -7.39 11.32
CA ARG A 83 8.19 -6.75 12.41
C ARG A 83 7.68 -5.36 12.02
N LYS A 84 8.49 -4.58 11.30
CA LYS A 84 8.08 -3.27 10.76
C LYS A 84 7.07 -3.38 9.62
N VAL A 85 7.06 -4.49 8.85
CA VAL A 85 5.99 -4.77 7.89
C VAL A 85 4.67 -5.03 8.60
N ALA A 86 4.69 -5.82 9.69
CA ALA A 86 3.49 -6.15 10.46
C ALA A 86 2.90 -4.91 11.17
N ASN A 87 3.77 -4.02 11.66
CA ASN A 87 3.37 -2.78 12.32
C ASN A 87 4.25 -1.62 11.82
N PRO A 88 3.89 -0.99 10.69
CA PRO A 88 4.67 0.12 10.16
C PRO A 88 4.61 1.32 11.09
N PRO A 89 5.71 2.08 11.22
CA PRO A 89 5.71 3.29 12.02
C PRO A 89 4.76 4.31 11.40
N LYS A 90 3.85 4.85 12.21
CA LYS A 90 2.96 5.93 11.78
C LYS A 90 3.75 7.21 11.59
N MET A 91 3.45 7.97 10.53
CA MET A 91 4.01 9.31 10.38
C MET A 91 3.63 10.16 11.60
N LYS A 92 4.64 10.62 12.35
CA LYS A 92 4.43 11.66 13.35
C LYS A 92 4.20 12.97 12.61
N LYS A 93 3.01 13.57 12.75
CA LYS A 93 2.79 14.96 12.33
C LYS A 93 3.82 15.80 13.07
N ARG A 94 4.64 16.54 12.34
CA ARG A 94 5.56 17.49 12.96
C ARG A 94 4.69 18.50 13.70
N GLU A 95 4.86 18.55 15.01
CA GLU A 95 4.26 19.58 15.84
C GLU A 95 4.91 20.88 15.34
N ASN A 96 4.14 21.73 14.67
CA ASN A 96 4.65 23.02 14.24
C ASN A 96 5.05 23.77 15.51
N GLY A 97 6.35 23.93 15.73
CA GLY A 97 6.88 24.73 16.82
C GLY A 97 6.33 26.14 16.71
N THR A 98 5.49 26.53 17.66
CA THR A 98 5.41 27.91 18.11
C THR A 98 6.73 28.20 18.84
N ASP A 99 7.73 28.64 18.08
CA ASP A 99 8.77 29.52 18.60
C ASP A 99 8.23 30.96 18.62
#